data_AF-A0A0U9HJP2-F1
#
_entry.id   AF-A0A0U9HJP2-F1
#
_cell.length_a   1.000
_cell.length_b   1.000
_cell.length_c   1.000
_cell.angle_alpha   90.00
_cell.angle_beta   90.00
_cell.angle_gamma   90.00
#
_symmetry.space_group_name_H-M   'P 1'
#
loop_
_entity.id
_entity.type
_entity.pdbx_description
1 polymer ?
#
loop_
_entity_poly.entity_id
_entity_poly.type
_entity_poly.pdbx_seq_one_letter_code
_entity_poly.pdbx_strand_id
1 'polypeptide(L)' 'MPDVLKKVMDAVDIETYLVCKDEDEAEKLTFTLMEQLGFKDVSIVFLQHQGPGARVRARGYVYKPGDRYGWLSDETC' A
#
# COMPACT_ATOMS: atom_id res chain seq x y z
N MET A 1 -7.19 -11.52 -18.22
CA MET A 1 -5.89 -11.62 -17.51
C MET A 1 -6.13 -12.18 -16.13
N PRO A 2 -5.22 -12.97 -15.55
CA PRO A 2 -5.36 -13.44 -14.18
C PRO A 2 -5.31 -12.25 -13.20
N ASP A 3 -6.17 -12.27 -12.19
CA ASP A 3 -6.15 -11.32 -11.08
C ASP A 3 -5.00 -11.68 -10.13
N VAL A 4 -3.84 -11.06 -10.35
CA VAL A 4 -2.60 -11.37 -9.61
C VAL A 4 -2.72 -11.01 -8.13
N LEU A 5 -3.59 -10.06 -7.75
CA LEU A 5 -3.81 -9.72 -6.35
C LEU A 5 -4.37 -10.90 -5.55
N LYS A 6 -5.11 -11.81 -6.20
CA LYS A 6 -5.55 -13.06 -5.56
C LYS A 6 -4.42 -13.98 -5.15
N LYS A 7 -3.23 -13.80 -5.69
CA LYS A 7 -2.03 -14.57 -5.35
C LYS A 7 -1.12 -13.84 -4.36
N VAL A 8 -1.46 -12.61 -3.95
CA VAL A 8 -0.80 -11.91 -2.85
C VAL A 8 -1.29 -12.49 -1.53
N MET A 9 -0.38 -12.71 -0.58
CA MET A 9 -0.73 -13.32 0.71
C MET A 9 -1.42 -12.34 1.66
N ASP A 10 -0.84 -11.15 1.83
CA ASP A 10 -1.25 -10.16 2.81
C ASP A 10 -1.28 -8.74 2.22
N ALA A 11 -0.16 -8.23 1.73
CA ALA A 11 -0.01 -6.82 1.37
C ALA A 11 1.02 -6.59 0.26
N VAL A 12 1.01 -5.36 -0.28
CA VAL A 12 2.01 -4.86 -1.23
C VAL A 12 2.64 -3.61 -0.65
N ASP A 13 3.97 -3.54 -0.69
CA ASP A 13 4.72 -2.36 -0.30
C ASP A 13 5.07 -1.53 -1.54
N ILE A 14 4.76 -0.24 -1.50
CA ILE A 14 5.13 0.75 -2.50
C ILE A 14 6.10 1.72 -1.85
N GLU A 15 7.30 1.80 -2.41
CA GLU A 15 8.31 2.77 -2.01
C GLU A 15 8.55 3.77 -3.13
N THR A 16 8.51 5.06 -2.80
CA THR A 16 8.69 6.14 -3.76
C THR A 16 9.20 7.41 -3.08
N TYR A 17 9.47 8.45 -3.88
CA TYR A 17 9.85 9.77 -3.40
C TYR A 17 8.86 10.82 -3.92
N LEU A 18 8.21 11.52 -3.00
CA LEU A 18 7.19 12.53 -3.29
C LEU A 18 7.79 13.92 -3.16
N VAL A 19 7.51 14.80 -4.13
CA VAL A 19 7.80 16.24 -3.99
C VAL A 19 6.77 16.84 -3.06
N CYS A 20 7.22 17.45 -1.96
CA CYS A 20 6.37 18.00 -0.91
C CYS A 20 7.16 18.96 -0.01
N LYS A 21 6.46 19.82 0.71
CA LYS A 21 7.02 20.86 1.58
C LYS A 21 7.49 20.34 2.94
N ASP A 22 6.82 19.32 3.48
CA ASP A 22 7.05 18.75 4.81
C ASP A 22 6.50 17.31 4.91
N GLU A 23 6.68 16.69 6.08
CA GLU A 23 6.21 15.33 6.38
C GLU A 23 4.67 15.23 6.42
N ASP A 24 3.99 16.26 6.91
CA ASP A 24 2.53 16.32 6.96
C ASP A 24 1.90 16.30 5.55
N GLU A 25 2.51 17.01 4.59
CA GLU A 25 2.10 16.96 3.19
C GLU A 25 2.46 15.62 2.56
N ALA A 26 3.64 15.07 2.85
CA ALA A 26 4.05 13.75 2.37
C ALA A 26 3.07 12.65 2.80
N GLU A 27 2.60 12.68 4.04
CA GLU A 27 1.62 11.73 4.58
C GLU A 27 0.31 11.80 3.78
N LYS A 28 -0.25 13.00 3.60
CA LYS A 28 -1.50 13.21 2.84
C LYS A 28 -1.37 12.74 1.40
N LEU A 29 -0.29 13.12 0.73
CA LEU A 29 -0.01 12.70 -0.64
C LEU A 29 0.16 11.18 -0.75
N THR A 30 0.75 10.54 0.25
CA THR A 30 0.92 9.08 0.29
C THR A 30 -0.43 8.36 0.36
N PHE A 31 -1.35 8.81 1.22
CA PHE A 31 -2.69 8.24 1.27
C PHE A 31 -3.47 8.46 -0.03
N THR A 32 -3.43 9.66 -0.59
CA THR A 32 -4.08 9.95 -1.88
C THR A 32 -3.51 9.11 -3.02
N LEU A 33 -2.18 8.93 -3.07
CA LEU A 33 -1.53 8.05 -4.06
C LEU A 33 -2.04 6.62 -3.93
N MET A 34 -2.05 6.07 -2.71
CA MET A 34 -2.47 4.69 -2.48
C MET A 34 -3.96 4.46 -2.79
N GLU A 35 -4.82 5.45 -2.48
CA GLU A 35 -6.23 5.45 -2.89
C GLU A 35 -6.38 5.44 -4.42
N GLN A 36 -5.63 6.28 -5.13
CA GLN A 36 -5.62 6.32 -6.60
C GLN A 36 -5.12 5.01 -7.23
N LEU A 37 -4.23 4.29 -6.54
CA LEU A 37 -3.77 2.96 -6.94
C LEU A 37 -4.77 1.83 -6.56
N GLY A 38 -5.89 2.17 -5.90
CA GLY A 38 -6.97 1.25 -5.57
C GLY A 38 -6.84 0.56 -4.21
N PHE A 39 -5.89 0.95 -3.37
CA PHE A 39 -5.78 0.42 -2.02
C PHE A 39 -6.77 1.12 -1.09
N LYS A 40 -7.50 0.32 -0.30
CA LYS A 40 -8.48 0.81 0.68
C LYS A 40 -7.91 0.86 2.10
N ASP A 41 -6.95 -0.02 2.37
CA ASP A 41 -6.33 -0.14 3.68
C ASP A 41 -4.83 0.00 3.53
N VAL A 42 -4.30 1.04 4.18
CA VAL A 42 -2.95 1.54 3.94
C VAL A 42 -2.32 1.90 5.26
N SER A 43 -1.04 1.57 5.41
CA SER A 43 -0.20 2.06 6.50
C SER A 43 1.09 2.63 5.95
N ILE A 44 1.52 3.78 6.45
CA ILE A 44 2.85 4.32 6.15
C ILE A 44 3.84 3.62 7.09
N VAL A 45 4.76 2.84 6.53
CA VAL A 45 5.78 2.10 7.30
C VAL A 45 7.10 2.85 7.38
N PHE A 46 7.31 3.81 6.48
CA PHE A 46 8.46 4.70 6.48
C PHE A 46 8.07 6.03 5.84
N LEU A 47 8.49 7.13 6.45
CA LEU A 47 8.37 8.46 5.89
C LEU A 47 9.55 9.28 6.40
N GLN A 48 10.24 9.96 5.49
CA GLN A 48 11.33 10.85 5.84
C GLN A 48 11.42 11.99 4.83
N HIS A 49 11.20 13.21 5.27
CA HIS A 49 11.41 14.41 4.45
C HIS A 49 12.89 14.79 4.41
N GLN A 50 13.44 14.95 3.21
CA GLN A 50 14.81 15.42 2.97
C GLN A 50 14.89 16.16 1.64
N GLY A 51 15.40 17.39 1.63
CA GLY A 51 15.57 18.16 0.41
C GLY A 51 14.24 18.62 -0.18
N PRO A 52 13.94 18.37 -1.48
CA PRO A 52 12.73 18.87 -2.12
C PRO A 52 11.45 18.06 -1.82
N GLY A 53 11.53 17.02 -0.98
CA GLY A 53 10.46 16.06 -0.81
C GLY A 53 10.73 15.00 0.24
N ALA A 54 9.96 13.92 0.21
CA ALA A 54 10.04 12.83 1.18
C ALA A 54 10.12 11.45 0.52
N ARG A 55 10.99 10.59 1.06
CA ARG A 55 10.98 9.16 0.77
C ARG A 55 9.89 8.52 1.62
N VAL A 56 8.97 7.81 0.98
CA VAL A 56 7.85 7.15 1.64
C VAL A 56 7.81 5.68 1.26
N ARG A 57 7.46 4.83 2.23
CA ARG A 57 7.08 3.43 1.99
C ARG A 57 5.69 3.22 2.59
N ALA A 58 4.74 2.95 1.73
CA ALA A 58 3.37 2.64 2.11
C ALA A 58 3.10 1.15 1.89
N ARG A 59 2.39 0.53 2.83
CA ARG A 59 1.89 -0.83 2.76
C ARG A 59 0.40 -0.79 2.45
N GLY A 60 0.00 -1.28 1.30
CA GLY A 60 -1.40 -1.49 0.94
C GLY A 60 -1.81 -2.94 1.22
N TYR A 61 -2.74 -3.15 2.15
CA TYR A 61 -3.22 -4.50 2.48
C TYR A 61 -4.19 -5.00 1.42
N VAL A 62 -3.94 -6.23 0.96
CA VAL A 62 -4.82 -6.99 0.06
C VAL A 62 -5.73 -7.91 0.86
N TYR A 63 -5.19 -8.56 1.90
CA TYR A 63 -5.92 -9.40 2.85
C TYR A 63 -5.50 -9.08 4.28
N LYS A 64 -6.47 -8.99 5.18
CA LYS A 64 -6.25 -8.90 6.63
C LYS A 64 -6.38 -10.25 7.32
N PRO A 65 -5.82 -10.42 8.53
CA PRO A 65 -6.11 -11.57 9.36
C PRO A 65 -7.63 -11.75 9.54
N GLY A 66 -8.15 -12.89 9.09
CA GLY A 66 -9.58 -13.20 9.11
C GLY A 66 -10.32 -12.99 7.79
N ASP A 67 -9.67 -12.45 6.76
CA ASP A 67 -10.27 -12.30 5.43
C ASP A 67 -10.35 -13.63 4.68
N ARG A 68 -11.16 -13.64 3.62
CA ARG A 68 -11.17 -14.71 2.62
C ARG A 68 -10.04 -14.48 1.62
N TYR A 69 -8.97 -15.25 1.78
CA TYR A 69 -7.82 -15.23 0.89
C TYR A 69 -8.16 -15.79 -0.49
N GLY A 70 -7.93 -15.01 -1.55
CA GLY A 70 -8.22 -15.41 -2.92
C GLY A 70 -7.35 -16.56 -3.44
N TRP A 71 -6.23 -16.85 -2.77
CA TRP A 71 -5.38 -18.01 -3.06
C TRP A 71 -5.80 -19.27 -2.31
N LEU A 72 -6.61 -19.15 -1.25
CA LEU A 72 -7.06 -20.27 -0.42
C LEU A 72 -8.40 -20.85 -0.89
N SER A 73 -9.19 -20.11 -1.67
CA SER A 73 -10.55 -20.49 -2.07
C SER A 73 -10.65 -21.68 -3.04
N ASP A 74 -9.54 -22.26 -3.48
CA ASP A 74 -9.50 -23.44 -4.38
C ASP A 74 -9.24 -24.76 -3.64
N GLU A 75 -9.01 -24.75 -2.32
CA GLU A 75 -8.89 -26.00 -1.54
C GLU A 75 -10.25 -26.43 -1.03
N THR A 76 -10.85 -27.35 -1.80
CA THR A 76 -12.09 -28.05 -1.50
C THR A 76 -11.94 -28.83 -0.19
N CYS A 77 -12.94 -28.68 0.69
CA CYS A 77 -13.46 -29.75 1.54
C CYS A 77 -14.98 -29.61 1.59
#